data_AF-A0A1I0MTP2-F1
#
_entry.id   AF-A0A1I0MTP2-F1
#
_cell.length_a   1.000
_cell.length_b   1.000
_cell.length_c   1.000
_cell.angle_alpha   90.00
_cell.angle_beta   90.00
_cell.angle_gamma   90.00
#
_symmetry.space_group_name_H-M   'P 1'
#
loop_
_entity.id
_entity.type
_entity.pdbx_description
1 polymer ?
#
loop_
_entity_poly.entity_id
_entity_poly.type
_entity_poly.pdbx_seq_one_letter_code
_entity_poly.pdbx_strand_id
1 'polypeptide(L)'
;MTDPATTLLASLRLAREAVEQAARDTAVVADELRRYQKFAKPGQPSAQIVRLRQQQAAARQASARARQAFILAARRFIEANGLVVPPKTTLDVFATSWLDAHPDGT
;
A
#
# COMPACT_ATOMS: atom_id res chain seq x y z
N MET A 1 -25.90 5.29 -14.79
CA MET A 1 -25.78 4.04 -14.01
C MET A 1 -24.39 3.51 -14.30
N THR A 2 -23.42 3.68 -13.41
CA THR A 2 -22.03 3.27 -13.63
C THR A 2 -21.98 1.74 -13.69
N ASP A 3 -21.34 1.18 -14.71
CA ASP A 3 -21.18 -0.27 -14.85
C ASP A 3 -20.47 -0.84 -13.60
N PRO A 4 -20.93 -1.96 -13.02
CA PRO A 4 -20.21 -2.64 -11.94
C PRO A 4 -18.72 -2.85 -12.24
N ALA A 5 -18.34 -3.14 -13.48
CA ALA A 5 -16.93 -3.31 -13.87
C ALA A 5 -16.12 -2.02 -13.68
N THR A 6 -16.66 -0.87 -14.10
CA THR A 6 -16.01 0.44 -13.92
C THR A 6 -15.85 0.79 -12.44
N THR A 7 -16.84 0.44 -11.61
CA THR A 7 -16.79 0.67 -10.15
C THR A 7 -15.70 -0.15 -9.47
N LEU A 8 -15.50 -1.39 -9.92
CA LEU A 8 -14.45 -2.27 -9.42
C LEU A 8 -13.05 -1.80 -9.85
N LEU A 9 -12.89 -1.33 -11.09
CA LEU A 9 -11.64 -0.74 -11.55
C LEU A 9 -11.27 0.52 -10.75
N ALA A 10 -12.25 1.41 -10.51
CA ALA A 10 -12.05 2.60 -9.68
C ALA A 10 -11.63 2.22 -8.24
N SER A 11 -12.30 1.21 -7.66
CA SER A 11 -11.96 0.69 -6.32
C SER A 11 -10.55 0.11 -6.27
N LEU A 12 -10.14 -0.60 -7.32
CA LEU A 12 -8.79 -1.17 -7.44
C LEU A 12 -7.72 -0.07 -7.52
N ARG A 13 -7.96 0.98 -8.32
CA ARG A 13 -7.05 2.13 -8.44
C ARG A 13 -6.90 2.88 -7.12
N LEU A 14 -8.01 3.19 -6.44
CA LEU A 14 -7.99 3.84 -5.13
C LEU A 14 -7.22 3.00 -4.10
N ALA A 15 -7.40 1.67 -4.10
CA ALA A 15 -6.66 0.80 -3.20
C ALA A 15 -5.16 0.75 -3.53
N ARG A 16 -4.78 0.83 -4.81
CA ARG A 16 -3.37 0.96 -5.23
C ARG A 16 -2.75 2.26 -4.75
N GLU A 17 -3.43 3.38 -4.95
CA GLU A 17 -2.97 4.69 -4.47
C GLU A 17 -2.76 4.69 -2.95
N ALA A 18 -3.65 4.05 -2.20
CA ALA A 18 -3.51 3.90 -0.74
C ALA A 18 -2.27 3.07 -0.36
N VAL A 19 -1.94 2.01 -1.12
CA VAL A 19 -0.71 1.23 -0.90
C VAL A 19 0.54 2.07 -1.19
N GLU A 20 0.55 2.82 -2.29
CA GLU A 20 1.65 3.72 -2.64
C GLU A 20 1.83 4.82 -1.60
N GLN A 21 0.73 5.41 -1.12
CA GLN A 21 0.79 6.42 -0.06
C GLN A 21 1.36 5.84 1.24
N ALA A 22 0.89 4.66 1.66
CA ALA A 22 1.41 4.02 2.86
C ALA A 22 2.90 3.67 2.75
N ALA A 23 3.38 3.33 1.55
CA ALA A 23 4.81 3.12 1.30
C ALA A 23 5.61 4.42 1.44
N ARG A 24 5.11 5.54 0.90
CA ARG A 24 5.72 6.88 1.08
C ARG A 24 5.78 7.28 2.55
N ASP A 25 4.67 7.14 3.28
CA ASP A 25 4.60 7.47 4.71
C ASP A 25 5.60 6.64 5.53
N THR A 26 5.73 5.35 5.20
CA THR A 26 6.72 4.45 5.83
C THR A 26 8.15 4.91 5.55
N ALA A 27 8.45 5.36 4.34
CA ALA A 27 9.77 5.89 3.97
C ALA A 27 10.10 7.19 4.73
N VAL A 28 9.13 8.11 4.85
CA VAL A 28 9.30 9.36 5.61
C VAL A 28 9.67 9.06 7.07
N VAL A 29 8.93 8.16 7.72
CA VAL A 29 9.22 7.79 9.13
C VAL A 29 10.58 7.11 9.25
N ALA A 30 10.97 6.27 8.28
CA ALA A 30 12.28 5.62 8.28
C ALA A 30 13.43 6.65 8.16
N ASP A 31 13.27 7.67 7.32
CA ASP A 31 14.25 8.75 7.16
C ASP A 31 14.35 9.64 8.40
N GLU A 32 13.23 9.92 9.06
CA GLU A 32 13.23 10.62 10.35
C GLU A 32 13.93 9.81 11.44
N LEU A 33 13.68 8.51 11.52
CA LEU A 33 14.38 7.62 12.45
C LEU A 33 15.89 7.58 12.18
N ARG A 34 16.30 7.48 10.92
CA ARG A 34 17.72 7.49 10.53
C ARG A 34 18.39 8.81 10.89
N ARG A 35 17.72 9.94 10.64
CA ARG A 35 18.20 11.27 11.04
C ARG A 35 18.32 11.39 12.55
N TYR A 36 17.32 10.95 13.31
CA TYR A 36 17.38 10.95 14.76
C TYR A 36 18.57 10.12 15.27
N GLN A 37 18.74 8.89 14.78
CA GLN A 37 19.84 8.00 15.18
C GLN A 37 21.23 8.60 14.89
N LYS A 38 21.39 9.33 13.79
CA LYS A 38 22.66 9.98 13.43
C LYS A 38 23.13 11.03 14.46
N PHE A 39 22.18 11.70 15.13
CA PHE A 39 22.47 12.82 16.02
C PHE A 39 22.10 12.56 17.49
N ALA A 40 21.51 11.41 17.79
CA ALA A 40 21.11 11.05 19.14
C ALA A 40 22.35 10.87 20.04
N LYS A 41 22.36 11.56 21.18
CA LYS A 41 23.37 11.34 22.21
C LYS A 41 23.11 10.00 22.94
N PRO A 42 24.16 9.26 23.34
CA PRO A 42 24.00 8.08 24.19
C PRO A 42 23.30 8.45 25.49
N GLY A 43 22.24 7.72 25.87
CA GLY A 43 21.45 8.01 27.06
C GLY A 43 20.02 7.46 27.00
N GLN A 44 19.17 7.88 27.93
CA GLN A 44 17.77 7.47 27.97
C GLN A 44 17.00 7.91 26.70
N PRO A 45 16.03 7.10 26.24
CA PRO A 45 15.23 7.44 25.07
C PRO A 45 14.45 8.75 25.30
N SER A 46 14.68 9.73 24.44
CA SER A 46 13.91 10.98 24.45
C SER A 46 12.43 10.73 24.08
N ALA A 47 11.56 11.65 24.48
CA ALA A 47 10.16 11.64 24.03
C ALA A 47 10.03 11.61 22.49
N GLN A 48 11.00 12.19 21.78
CA GLN A 48 11.03 12.20 20.32
C GLN A 48 11.21 10.80 19.72
N ILE A 49 12.12 9.96 20.24
CA ILE A 49 12.28 8.59 19.70
C ILE A 49 11.08 7.69 20.01
N VAL A 50 10.41 7.91 21.14
CA VAL A 50 9.17 7.20 21.48
C VAL A 50 8.08 7.55 20.46
N ARG A 51 7.88 8.83 20.17
CA ARG A 51 6.93 9.30 19.15
C ARG A 51 7.25 8.73 17.76
N LEU A 52 8.52 8.76 17.34
CA LEU A 52 8.94 8.23 16.03
C LEU A 52 8.66 6.71 15.91
N ARG A 53 8.87 5.94 16.98
CA ARG A 53 8.54 4.51 17.00
C ARG A 53 7.03 4.25 16.94
N GLN A 54 6.23 5.07 17.62
CA GLN A 54 4.77 4.99 17.53
C GLN A 54 4.29 5.29 16.10
N GLN A 55 4.85 6.33 15.46
CA GLN A 55 4.59 6.64 14.05
C GLN A 55 5.00 5.48 13.13
N GLN A 56 6.14 4.84 13.40
CA GLN A 56 6.58 3.67 12.63
C GLN A 56 5.62 2.49 12.78
N ALA A 57 5.13 2.23 13.99
CA ALA A 57 4.14 1.19 14.23
C ALA A 57 2.82 1.50 13.51
N ALA A 58 2.36 2.76 13.55
CA ALA A 58 1.17 3.20 12.85
C ALA A 58 1.31 3.08 11.32
N ALA A 59 2.45 3.49 10.75
CA ALA A 59 2.72 3.38 9.31
C ALA A 59 2.75 1.91 8.84
N ARG A 60 3.30 1.00 9.66
CA ARG A 60 3.27 -0.45 9.38
C ARG A 60 1.85 -1.00 9.38
N GLN A 61 1.02 -0.61 10.35
CA GLN A 61 -0.39 -1.02 10.40
C GLN A 61 -1.17 -0.47 9.21
N ALA A 62 -0.96 0.81 8.84
CA ALA A 62 -1.57 1.43 7.67
C ALA A 62 -1.18 0.70 6.37
N SER A 63 0.11 0.40 6.19
CA SER A 63 0.62 -0.38 5.05
C SER A 63 -0.03 -1.76 4.95
N ALA A 64 -0.15 -2.49 6.07
CA ALA A 64 -0.78 -3.80 6.10
C ALA A 64 -2.26 -3.73 5.72
N ARG A 65 -3.00 -2.74 6.24
CA ARG A 65 -4.42 -2.51 5.91
C ARG A 65 -4.61 -2.14 4.44
N ALA A 66 -3.78 -1.24 3.92
CA ALA A 66 -3.82 -0.85 2.51
C ALA A 66 -3.58 -2.05 1.59
N ARG A 67 -2.58 -2.90 1.90
CA ARG A 67 -2.31 -4.12 1.13
C ARG A 67 -3.48 -5.10 1.17
N GLN A 68 -4.11 -5.31 2.33
CA GLN A 68 -5.28 -6.17 2.44
C GLN A 68 -6.47 -5.64 1.62
N ALA A 69 -6.71 -4.33 1.68
CA ALA A 69 -7.75 -3.67 0.88
C ALA A 69 -7.48 -3.83 -0.63
N PHE A 70 -6.22 -3.68 -1.05
CA PHE A 70 -5.81 -3.87 -2.44
C PHE A 70 -6.01 -5.31 -2.91
N ILE A 71 -5.62 -6.31 -2.12
CA ILE A 71 -5.84 -7.72 -2.45
C ILE A 71 -7.35 -8.03 -2.60
N LEU A 72 -8.19 -7.47 -1.73
CA LEU A 72 -9.65 -7.66 -1.81
C LEU A 72 -10.23 -7.00 -3.07
N ALA A 73 -9.81 -5.77 -3.39
CA ALA A 73 -10.24 -5.09 -4.60
C ALA A 73 -9.77 -5.84 -5.86
N ALA A 74 -8.51 -6.31 -5.87
CA ALA A 74 -7.92 -7.10 -6.94
C ALA A 74 -8.72 -8.38 -7.18
N ARG A 75 -9.04 -9.12 -6.13
CA ARG A 75 -9.84 -10.33 -6.22
C ARG A 75 -11.19 -10.07 -6.91
N ARG A 76 -11.94 -9.07 -6.43
CA ARG A 76 -13.26 -8.73 -6.99
C ARG A 76 -13.17 -8.29 -8.45
N PHE A 77 -12.17 -7.50 -8.78
CA PHE A 77 -11.93 -7.05 -10.15
C PHE A 77 -11.61 -8.22 -11.09
N ILE A 78 -10.70 -9.11 -10.69
CA ILE A 78 -10.28 -10.29 -11.45
C ILE A 78 -11.46 -11.22 -11.69
N GLU A 79 -12.24 -11.52 -10.65
CA GLU A 79 -13.43 -12.38 -10.73
C GLU A 79 -14.50 -11.77 -11.66
N ALA A 80 -14.78 -10.47 -11.54
CA ALA A 80 -15.79 -9.80 -12.36
C ALA A 80 -15.42 -9.68 -13.84
N ASN A 81 -14.12 -9.63 -14.16
CA ASN A 81 -13.63 -9.51 -15.54
C ASN A 81 -13.18 -10.86 -16.14
N GLY A 82 -13.37 -11.97 -15.42
CA GLY A 82 -12.99 -13.30 -15.89
C GLY A 82 -11.49 -13.46 -16.16
N LEU A 83 -10.65 -12.68 -15.47
CA LEU A 83 -9.20 -12.68 -15.69
C LEU A 83 -8.57 -13.94 -15.08
N VAL A 84 -7.66 -14.55 -15.83
CA VAL A 84 -6.92 -15.74 -15.37
C VAL A 84 -5.60 -15.31 -14.77
N VAL A 85 -5.42 -15.57 -13.48
CA VAL A 85 -4.16 -15.30 -12.77
C VAL A 85 -3.17 -16.43 -13.05
N PRO A 86 -1.96 -16.14 -13.55
CA PRO A 86 -0.95 -17.15 -13.79
C PRO A 86 -0.58 -17.92 -12.51
N PRO A 87 -0.26 -19.23 -12.61
CA PRO A 87 0.19 -20.00 -11.46
C PRO A 87 1.38 -19.32 -10.75
N LYS A 88 1.41 -19.40 -9.42
CA LYS A 88 2.46 -18.81 -8.57
C LYS A 88 2.53 -17.27 -8.58
N THR A 89 1.56 -16.59 -9.19
CA THR A 89 1.45 -15.12 -9.12
C THR A 89 0.44 -14.72 -8.04
N THR A 90 0.82 -13.81 -7.15
CA THR A 90 -0.09 -13.29 -6.14
C THR A 90 -1.02 -12.23 -6.73
N LEU A 91 -2.23 -12.09 -6.18
CA LEU A 91 -3.26 -11.20 -6.74
C LEU A 91 -2.82 -9.74 -6.80
N ASP A 92 -2.06 -9.28 -5.80
CA ASP A 92 -1.51 -7.93 -5.77
C ASP A 92 -0.47 -7.70 -6.88
N VAL A 93 0.42 -8.66 -7.12
CA VAL A 93 1.40 -8.58 -8.21
C VAL A 93 0.70 -8.57 -9.57
N PHE A 94 -0.23 -9.50 -9.78
CA PHE A 94 -1.01 -9.56 -11.01
C PHE A 94 -1.77 -8.26 -11.26
N ALA A 95 -2.57 -7.80 -10.29
CA ALA A 95 -3.37 -6.59 -10.44
C ALA A 95 -2.52 -5.33 -10.64
N THR A 96 -1.35 -5.24 -10.02
CA THR A 96 -0.39 -4.14 -10.26
C THR A 96 0.09 -4.17 -11.70
N SER A 97 0.58 -5.31 -12.18
CA SER A 97 1.04 -5.46 -13.57
C SER A 97 -0.06 -5.20 -14.59
N TRP A 98 -1.30 -5.61 -14.29
CA TRP A 98 -2.44 -5.36 -15.16
C TRP A 98 -2.76 -3.86 -15.24
N LEU A 99 -2.80 -3.17 -14.09
CA LEU A 99 -3.01 -1.71 -14.07
C LEU A 99 -1.89 -0.95 -14.79
N ASP A 100 -0.64 -1.41 -14.68
CA ASP A 100 0.50 -0.80 -15.38
C ASP A 100 0.40 -0.97 -16.90
N ALA A 101 -0.09 -2.14 -17.35
CA ALA A 101 -0.29 -2.42 -18.76
C ALA A 101 -1.51 -1.70 -19.37
N HIS A 102 -2.50 -1.32 -18.54
CA HIS A 102 -3.76 -0.70 -18.99
C HIS A 102 -4.03 0.63 -18.23
N PRO A 103 -3.24 1.68 -18.49
CA PRO A 103 -3.38 2.97 -17.79
C PRO A 103 -4.75 3.61 -18.01
N ASP A 104 -5.37 3.39 -19.17
CA ASP A 104 -6.68 3.96 -19.53
C ASP A 104 -7.87 3.07 -19.13
N GLY A 105 -7.61 1.80 -18.74
CA GLY A 105 -8.65 0.88 -18.26
C GLY A 105 -9.32 0.01 -19.32
N THR A 106 -8.69 -0.15 -20.49
CA THR A 106 -9.12 -1.07 -21.57
C THR A 106 -7.94 -1.90 -22.02
#